data_AF-A0A1P8WCY9-F1
#
_entry.id   AF-A0A1P8WCY9-F1
#
_cell.length_a   1.000
_cell.length_b   1.000
_cell.length_c   1.000
_cell.angle_alpha   90.00
_cell.angle_beta   90.00
_cell.angle_gamma   90.00
#
_symmetry.space_group_name_H-M   'P 1'
#
loop_
_entity.id
_entity.type
_entity.pdbx_description
1 polymer ?
#
loop_
_entity_poly.entity_id
_entity_poly.type
_entity_poly.pdbx_seq_one_letter_code
_entity_poly.pdbx_strand_id
1 'polypeptide(L)'
;MKRIVDGVNYYQVVFTLPEQLSSLALGNRRVIFNLLFHAAWKSLKTVLEDEQAYEAAAAMVLHTWNQHLDAHVHVHAVVPGGGPSLTNPGTWKNSVPPRHERSTRWWLVDADDLRFEFREQFLAGLR
;
A
#
# COMPACT_ATOMS: atom_id res chain seq x y z
N MET A 1 11.98 -19.28 5.03
CA MET A 1 10.66 -18.65 4.87
C MET A 1 10.23 -18.82 3.42
N LYS A 2 9.15 -19.57 3.16
CA LYS A 2 8.65 -19.79 1.79
C LYS A 2 8.07 -18.47 1.27
N ARG A 3 8.56 -17.99 0.13
CA ARG A 3 8.02 -16.80 -0.54
C ARG A 3 6.78 -17.21 -1.34
N ILE A 4 5.83 -16.28 -1.50
CA ILE A 4 4.60 -16.53 -2.29
C ILE A 4 4.94 -16.64 -3.78
N VAL A 5 5.94 -15.86 -4.20
CA VAL A 5 6.52 -15.76 -5.53
C VAL A 5 8.03 -15.88 -5.34
N ASP A 6 8.64 -16.83 -6.03
CA ASP A 6 10.08 -17.04 -5.96
C ASP A 6 10.83 -16.00 -6.81
N GLY A 7 12.09 -15.72 -6.46
CA GLY A 7 12.96 -14.84 -7.25
C GLY A 7 12.69 -13.33 -7.13
N VAL A 8 11.70 -12.89 -6.34
CA VAL A 8 11.40 -11.46 -6.13
C VAL A 8 11.69 -10.98 -4.71
N ASN A 9 11.90 -9.66 -4.59
CA ASN A 9 11.92 -8.97 -3.31
C ASN A 9 10.49 -8.80 -2.78
N TYR A 10 10.37 -8.53 -1.48
CA TYR A 10 9.10 -8.21 -0.84
C TYR A 10 9.21 -6.91 -0.06
N TYR A 11 8.18 -6.09 -0.18
CA TYR A 11 8.12 -4.77 0.41
C TYR A 11 6.95 -4.71 1.39
N GLN A 12 7.16 -4.03 2.51
CA GLN A 12 6.11 -3.72 3.45
C GLN A 12 5.67 -2.28 3.23
N VAL A 13 4.39 -2.09 2.92
CA VAL A 13 3.76 -0.78 2.77
C VAL A 13 2.75 -0.63 3.90
N VAL A 14 2.73 0.50 4.58
CA VAL A 14 1.83 0.74 5.72
C VAL A 14 1.01 1.99 5.46
N PHE A 15 -0.32 1.84 5.52
CA PHE A 15 -1.28 2.93 5.39
C PHE A 15 -1.89 3.20 6.76
N THR A 16 -1.68 4.39 7.30
CA THR A 16 -2.08 4.74 8.67
C THR A 16 -3.09 5.88 8.65
N LEU A 17 -4.18 5.72 9.40
CA LEU A 17 -5.11 6.82 9.63
C LEU A 17 -4.55 7.79 10.69
N PRO A 18 -4.78 9.11 10.52
CA PRO A 18 -4.59 10.07 11.60
C PRO A 18 -5.32 9.64 12.87
N GLU A 19 -4.77 9.99 14.03
CA GLU A 19 -5.29 9.61 15.34
C GLU A 19 -6.77 9.98 15.53
N GLN A 20 -7.17 11.17 15.07
CA GLN A 20 -8.55 11.65 15.14
C GLN A 20 -9.52 10.73 14.37
N LEU A 21 -9.08 10.21 13.23
CA LEU A 21 -9.87 9.28 12.41
C LEU A 21 -9.80 7.84 12.95
N SER A 22 -8.68 7.45 13.56
CA SER A 22 -8.54 6.15 14.25
C SER A 22 -9.55 6.04 15.41
N SER A 23 -9.72 7.11 16.20
CA SER A 23 -10.72 7.16 17.26
C SER A 23 -12.16 7.09 16.71
N LEU A 24 -12.44 7.76 15.58
CA LEU A 24 -13.76 7.70 14.93
C LEU A 24 -14.10 6.28 14.44
N ALA A 25 -13.09 5.50 14.06
CA ALA A 25 -13.25 4.12 13.64
C ALA A 25 -13.86 3.23 14.73
N LEU A 26 -13.68 3.55 16.02
CA LEU A 26 -14.24 2.76 17.12
C LEU A 26 -15.78 2.66 17.03
N GLY A 27 -16.45 3.74 16.62
CA GLY A 27 -17.90 3.81 16.42
C GLY A 27 -18.39 3.41 15.02
N ASN A 28 -17.50 3.45 14.01
CA ASN A 28 -17.88 3.27 12.60
C ASN A 28 -17.03 2.20 11.88
N ARG A 29 -16.61 1.17 12.63
CA ARG A 29 -15.61 0.17 12.22
C ARG A 29 -15.78 -0.32 10.79
N ARG A 30 -16.95 -0.86 10.45
CA ARG A 30 -17.20 -1.44 9.13
C ARG A 30 -16.97 -0.45 8.00
N VAL A 31 -17.52 0.75 8.11
CA VAL A 31 -17.44 1.77 7.04
C VAL A 31 -16.02 2.29 6.92
N ILE A 32 -15.39 2.65 8.04
CA ILE A 32 -14.03 3.21 8.03
C ILE A 32 -12.98 2.18 7.62
N PHE A 33 -13.08 0.93 8.09
CA PHE A 33 -12.13 -0.11 7.71
C PHE A 33 -12.28 -0.49 6.24
N ASN A 34 -13.52 -0.62 5.73
CA ASN A 34 -13.74 -0.85 4.31
C ASN A 34 -13.14 0.29 3.49
N LEU A 35 -13.41 1.55 3.84
CA LEU A 35 -12.84 2.71 3.16
C LEU A 35 -11.31 2.68 3.19
N LEU A 36 -10.71 2.39 4.35
CA LEU A 36 -9.25 2.28 4.50
C LEU A 36 -8.66 1.23 3.56
N PHE A 37 -9.22 0.02 3.51
CA PHE A 37 -8.76 -1.03 2.59
C PHE A 37 -8.88 -0.61 1.13
N HIS A 38 -10.02 -0.04 0.73
CA HIS A 38 -10.25 0.37 -0.65
C HIS A 38 -9.30 1.50 -1.07
N ALA A 39 -9.13 2.52 -0.22
CA ALA A 39 -8.22 3.62 -0.49
C ALA A 39 -6.77 3.12 -0.54
N ALA A 40 -6.33 2.32 0.44
CA ALA A 40 -4.98 1.77 0.48
C ALA A 40 -4.66 0.93 -0.76
N TRP A 41 -5.57 0.01 -1.15
CA TRP A 41 -5.36 -0.83 -2.34
C TRP A 41 -5.36 -0.01 -3.62
N LYS A 42 -6.33 0.90 -3.79
CA LYS A 42 -6.45 1.71 -5.00
C LYS A 42 -5.20 2.57 -5.18
N SER A 43 -4.74 3.23 -4.13
CA SER A 43 -3.55 4.07 -4.19
C SER A 43 -2.27 3.28 -4.44
N LEU A 44 -2.09 2.15 -3.74
CA LEU A 44 -0.95 1.26 -3.99
C LEU A 44 -0.92 0.80 -5.44
N LYS A 45 -2.06 0.31 -5.94
CA LYS A 45 -2.16 -0.19 -7.31
C LYS A 45 -1.85 0.91 -8.33
N THR A 46 -2.47 2.09 -8.20
CA THR A 46 -2.26 3.21 -9.13
C THR A 46 -0.78 3.58 -9.22
N VAL A 47 -0.14 3.87 -8.09
CA VAL A 47 1.25 4.36 -8.08
C VAL A 47 2.22 3.26 -8.52
N LEU A 48 2.04 2.03 -8.04
CA LEU A 48 2.91 0.91 -8.39
C LEU A 48 2.84 0.57 -9.88
N GLU A 49 1.63 0.48 -10.45
CA GLU A 49 1.47 0.15 -11.86
C GLU A 49 2.02 1.25 -12.77
N ASP A 50 1.90 2.52 -12.38
CA ASP A 50 2.47 3.66 -13.11
C ASP A 50 4.01 3.64 -13.09
N GLU A 51 4.62 3.50 -11.90
CA GLU A 51 6.08 3.55 -11.75
C GLU A 51 6.78 2.30 -12.27
N GLN A 52 6.20 1.12 -12.03
CA GLN A 52 6.86 -0.16 -12.26
C GLN A 52 6.37 -0.87 -13.53
N ALA A 53 5.20 -0.50 -14.07
CA ALA A 53 4.61 -1.06 -15.28
C ALA A 53 4.47 -2.60 -15.26
N TYR A 54 4.06 -3.14 -14.11
CA TYR A 54 3.64 -4.53 -13.92
C TYR A 54 2.40 -4.59 -13.03
N GLU A 55 1.59 -5.63 -13.16
CA GLU A 55 0.35 -5.80 -12.38
C GLU A 55 0.62 -5.85 -10.87
N ALA A 56 -0.02 -4.97 -10.11
CA ALA A 56 0.16 -4.92 -8.67
C ALA A 56 -0.52 -6.12 -7.98
N ALA A 57 0.07 -6.59 -6.88
CA ALA A 57 -0.54 -7.57 -5.99
C ALA A 57 -0.18 -7.22 -4.54
N ALA A 58 -1.04 -7.54 -3.57
CA ALA A 58 -0.72 -7.37 -2.16
C ALA A 58 -1.51 -8.33 -1.27
N ALA A 59 -0.89 -8.76 -0.17
CA ALA A 59 -1.62 -9.32 0.98
C ALA A 59 -1.75 -8.22 2.04
N MET A 60 -2.98 -7.87 2.42
CA MET A 60 -3.26 -6.73 3.30
C MET A 60 -3.87 -7.19 4.63
N VAL A 61 -3.37 -6.66 5.74
CA VAL A 61 -3.80 -7.00 7.11
C VAL A 61 -4.10 -5.72 7.89
N LEU A 62 -5.28 -5.68 8.51
CA LEU A 62 -5.71 -4.58 9.36
C LEU A 62 -5.18 -4.74 10.78
N HIS A 63 -4.57 -3.68 11.30
CA HIS A 63 -4.23 -3.53 12.71
C HIS A 63 -5.01 -2.35 13.30
N THR A 64 -5.53 -2.49 14.52
CA THR A 64 -6.42 -1.49 15.13
C THR A 64 -5.88 -0.86 16.41
N TRP A 65 -4.73 -1.32 16.89
CA TRP A 65 -4.15 -0.91 18.17
C TRP A 65 -2.67 -0.57 18.01
N ASN A 66 -2.19 0.40 18.79
CA ASN A 66 -0.77 0.61 18.99
C ASN A 66 -0.25 -0.30 20.13
N GLN A 67 1.04 -0.19 20.45
CA GLN A 67 1.68 -0.94 21.54
C GLN A 67 1.14 -0.60 22.95
N HIS A 68 0.47 0.54 23.12
CA HIS A 68 -0.16 0.97 24.37
C HIS A 68 -1.65 0.62 24.44
N LEU A 69 -2.19 -0.09 23.45
CA LEU A 69 -3.61 -0.41 23.30
C LEU A 69 -4.50 0.83 23.11
N ASP A 70 -3.99 1.89 22.49
CA ASP A 70 -4.81 2.98 21.97
C ASP A 70 -5.26 2.67 20.53
N ALA A 71 -6.37 3.27 20.12
CA ALA A 71 -6.88 3.15 18.77
C ALA A 71 -5.87 3.69 17.75
N HIS A 72 -5.31 2.80 16.93
CA HIS A 72 -4.33 3.13 15.91
C HIS A 72 -4.58 2.28 14.67
N VAL A 73 -5.44 2.78 13.79
CA VAL A 73 -5.96 2.01 12.67
C VAL A 73 -5.03 2.16 11.48
N HIS A 74 -4.43 1.04 11.08
CA HIS A 74 -3.52 0.98 9.94
C HIS A 74 -3.60 -0.35 9.21
N VAL A 75 -3.26 -0.36 7.93
CA VAL A 75 -3.17 -1.57 7.11
C VAL A 75 -1.72 -1.81 6.73
N HIS A 76 -1.22 -3.00 7.03
CA HIS A 76 0.03 -3.51 6.49
C HIS A 76 -0.24 -4.24 5.18
N ALA A 77 0.47 -3.90 4.13
CA ALA A 77 0.48 -4.59 2.86
C ALA A 77 1.85 -5.24 2.64
N VAL A 78 1.87 -6.54 2.37
CA VAL A 78 3.05 -7.26 1.87
C VAL A 78 2.94 -7.34 0.36
N VAL A 79 3.91 -6.74 -0.33
CA VAL A 79 3.86 -6.51 -1.78
C VAL A 79 5.05 -7.20 -2.45
N PRO A 80 4.83 -8.10 -3.43
CA PRO A 80 5.91 -8.64 -4.23
C PRO A 80 6.51 -7.55 -5.14
N GLY A 81 7.83 -7.50 -5.18
CA GLY A 81 8.63 -6.64 -6.07
C GLY A 81 8.70 -7.16 -7.49
N GLY A 82 7.57 -7.56 -8.06
CA GLY A 82 7.49 -8.04 -9.43
C GLY A 82 6.14 -8.67 -9.73
N GLY A 83 5.84 -8.74 -11.02
CA GLY A 83 4.57 -9.23 -11.53
C GLY A 83 4.54 -9.35 -13.06
N PRO A 84 3.40 -9.79 -13.63
CA PRO A 84 3.15 -9.76 -15.06
C PRO A 84 3.31 -8.35 -15.64
N SER A 85 4.00 -8.22 -16.77
CA SER A 85 4.21 -6.92 -17.41
C SER A 85 2.92 -6.37 -18.01
N LEU A 86 2.63 -5.10 -17.71
CA LEU A 86 1.51 -4.35 -18.32
C LEU A 86 1.84 -3.85 -19.73
N THR A 87 3.13 -3.70 -20.05
CA THR A 87 3.61 -3.16 -21.32
C THR A 87 4.02 -4.23 -22.33
N ASN A 88 4.33 -5.44 -21.87
CA ASN A 88 4.74 -6.56 -22.72
C ASN A 88 4.07 -7.87 -22.24
N PRO A 89 2.82 -8.14 -22.65
CA PRO A 89 2.04 -9.27 -22.19
C PRO A 89 2.78 -10.61 -22.31
N GLY A 90 2.66 -11.46 -21.28
CA GLY A 90 3.34 -12.76 -21.23
C GLY A 90 4.77 -12.71 -20.69
N THR A 91 5.27 -11.52 -20.34
CA THR A 91 6.59 -11.36 -19.69
C THR A 91 6.47 -10.98 -18.22
N TRP A 92 7.51 -11.30 -17.44
CA TRP A 92 7.62 -10.94 -16.03
C TRP A 92 8.54 -9.73 -15.84
N LYS A 93 8.19 -8.82 -14.93
CA LYS A 93 9.06 -7.71 -14.52
C LYS A 93 9.32 -7.77 -13.01
N ASN A 94 10.55 -7.43 -12.64
CA ASN A 94 10.93 -7.17 -11.25
C ASN A 94 10.93 -5.67 -10.98
N SER A 95 10.69 -5.30 -9.73
CA SER A 95 10.74 -3.92 -9.25
C SER A 95 12.13 -3.34 -9.44
N VAL A 96 12.16 -2.08 -9.87
CA VAL A 96 13.36 -1.25 -9.91
C VAL A 96 13.21 -0.12 -8.89
N PRO A 97 14.32 0.43 -8.37
CA PRO A 97 14.25 1.61 -7.50
C PRO A 97 13.47 2.76 -8.17
N PRO A 98 12.66 3.51 -7.42
CA PRO A 98 11.85 4.60 -7.95
C PRO A 98 12.74 5.75 -8.48
N ARG A 99 12.19 6.54 -9.40
CA ARG A 99 12.95 7.54 -10.18
C ARG A 99 13.48 8.71 -9.34
N HIS A 100 12.78 9.07 -8.25
CA HIS A 100 12.98 10.33 -7.53
C HIS A 100 13.68 10.20 -6.17
N GLU A 101 14.03 8.99 -5.73
CA GLU A 101 14.73 8.83 -4.46
C GLU A 101 16.25 8.87 -4.61
N ARG A 102 16.87 9.89 -3.99
CA ARG A 102 18.32 9.96 -3.76
C ARG A 102 18.80 9.05 -2.62
N SER A 103 17.92 8.17 -2.13
CA SER A 103 18.15 7.32 -0.97
C SER A 103 18.92 6.06 -1.36
N THR A 104 19.82 5.60 -0.49
CA THR A 104 20.46 4.28 -0.60
C THR A 104 19.52 3.12 -0.22
N ARG A 105 18.27 3.43 0.19
CA ARG A 105 17.26 2.44 0.55
C ARG A 105 16.52 1.94 -0.70
N TRP A 106 16.14 0.66 -0.63
CA TRP A 106 15.43 -0.05 -1.68
C TRP A 106 13.93 0.11 -1.44
N TRP A 107 13.33 1.04 -2.15
CA TRP A 107 11.89 1.29 -2.08
C TRP A 107 11.18 0.72 -3.30
N LEU A 108 9.88 0.52 -3.15
CA LEU A 108 9.04 -0.06 -4.21
C LEU A 108 8.49 1.01 -5.16
N VAL A 109 8.11 2.17 -4.60
CA VAL A 109 7.50 3.31 -5.29
C VAL A 109 7.97 4.58 -4.59
N ASP A 110 7.75 5.73 -5.21
CA ASP A 110 7.89 7.02 -4.55
C ASP A 110 6.87 7.14 -3.41
N ALA A 111 7.38 7.36 -2.20
CA ALA A 111 6.56 7.41 -0.99
C ALA A 111 5.69 8.67 -0.92
N ASP A 112 6.11 9.77 -1.53
CA ASP A 112 5.35 11.02 -1.55
C ASP A 112 4.17 10.92 -2.52
N ASP A 113 4.37 10.33 -3.70
CA ASP A 113 3.30 10.05 -4.67
C ASP A 113 2.26 9.11 -4.07
N LEU A 114 2.71 8.02 -3.43
CA LEU A 114 1.80 7.09 -2.75
C LEU A 114 1.03 7.74 -1.61
N ARG A 115 1.68 8.61 -0.82
CA ARG A 115 1.05 9.34 0.27
C ARG A 115 -0.02 10.32 -0.25
N PHE A 116 0.28 11.03 -1.33
CA PHE A 116 -0.66 11.97 -1.95
C PHE A 116 -1.88 11.22 -2.48
N GLU A 117 -1.66 10.16 -3.26
CA GLU A 117 -2.74 9.35 -3.83
C GLU A 117 -3.60 8.70 -2.74
N PHE A 118 -3.00 8.20 -1.65
CA PHE A 118 -3.76 7.65 -0.52
C PHE A 118 -4.66 8.67 0.16
N ARG A 119 -4.13 9.87 0.41
CA ARG A 119 -4.90 10.96 1.01
C ARG A 119 -6.09 11.34 0.14
N GLU A 120 -5.88 11.49 -1.16
CA GLU A 120 -6.95 11.84 -2.10
C GLU A 120 -8.04 10.76 -2.16
N GLN A 121 -7.65 9.49 -2.32
CA GLN A 121 -8.62 8.38 -2.38
C GLN A 121 -9.42 8.24 -1.07
N PHE A 122 -8.75 8.37 0.08
CA PHE A 122 -9.42 8.25 1.37
C PHE A 122 -10.40 9.41 1.61
N LEU A 123 -9.98 10.65 1.35
CA LEU A 123 -10.84 11.83 1.52
C LEU A 123 -12.02 11.84 0.53
N ALA A 124 -11.83 11.35 -0.69
CA ALA A 124 -12.90 11.23 -1.67
C ALA A 124 -14.01 10.27 -1.21
N GLY A 125 -13.65 9.18 -0.52
CA GLY A 125 -14.62 8.21 0.00
C GLY A 125 -15.29 8.59 1.33
N LEU A 126 -14.92 9.73 1.93
CA LEU A 126 -15.61 10.30 3.10
C LEU A 126 -16.76 11.25 2.73
N ARG A 127 -16.92 11.56 1.43
CA ARG A 127 -17.94 12.49 0.93
C ARG A 127 -19.32 11.85 0.78
#